data_AF-A0AAN8F5Z2-F1
#
_entry.id   AF-A0AAN8F5Z2-F1
#
_cell.length_a   1.000
_cell.length_b   1.000
_cell.length_c   1.000
_cell.angle_alpha   90.00
_cell.angle_beta   90.00
_cell.angle_gamma   90.00
#
_symmetry.space_group_name_H-M   'P 1'
#
loop_
_entity.id
_entity.type
_entity.pdbx_description
1 polymer ?
#
loop_
_entity_poly.entity_id
_entity_poly.type
_entity_poly.pdbx_seq_one_letter_code
_entity_poly.pdbx_strand_id
1 'polypeptide(L)'
;MATMPLRSSLVPVKRSRIDLSPQACGMDQGLKDLISDAGLPAYAKLLIELLMDMKRNFTDLAVQCKEIMAENKALKEENVSLKGS
;
A
#
# COMPACT_ATOMS: atom_id res chain seq x y z
N MET A 1 -48.22 -14.83 9.87
CA MET A 1 -47.11 -15.70 9.45
C MET A 1 -46.37 -15.04 8.30
N ALA A 2 -45.12 -14.62 8.50
CA ALA A 2 -44.03 -14.64 7.51
C ALA A 2 -42.78 -14.10 8.21
N THR A 3 -41.85 -15.01 8.48
CA THR A 3 -40.60 -14.84 9.22
C THR A 3 -39.43 -14.66 8.26
N MET A 4 -38.66 -13.57 8.41
CA MET A 4 -37.19 -13.45 8.17
C MET A 4 -36.66 -13.65 6.72
N PRO A 5 -35.40 -13.24 6.37
CA PRO A 5 -34.30 -12.87 7.26
C PRO A 5 -33.52 -11.57 6.97
N LEU A 6 -33.07 -10.96 8.07
CA LEU A 6 -31.90 -10.09 8.14
C LEU A 6 -30.65 -10.91 7.73
N ARG A 7 -30.02 -10.61 6.59
CA ARG A 7 -28.69 -11.15 6.27
C ARG A 7 -27.62 -10.32 6.99
N SER A 8 -27.38 -10.68 8.24
CA SER A 8 -26.16 -10.28 8.98
C SER A 8 -24.97 -11.02 8.39
N SER A 9 -24.19 -10.33 7.55
CA SER A 9 -22.90 -10.82 7.05
C SER A 9 -21.80 -10.43 8.05
N LEU A 10 -21.75 -11.14 9.17
CA LEU A 10 -20.60 -11.17 10.09
C LEU A 10 -19.51 -12.06 9.49
N VAL A 11 -18.88 -11.62 8.40
CA VAL A 11 -17.63 -12.22 7.96
C VAL A 11 -16.51 -11.40 8.59
N PRO A 12 -15.68 -11.97 9.49
CA PRO A 12 -14.49 -11.28 9.95
C PRO A 12 -13.62 -11.03 8.73
N VAL A 13 -13.52 -9.77 8.29
CA VAL A 13 -12.51 -9.39 7.31
C VAL A 13 -11.18 -9.57 8.01
N LYS A 14 -10.52 -10.70 7.76
CA LYS A 14 -9.10 -10.90 8.06
C LYS A 14 -8.35 -9.81 7.28
N ARG A 15 -8.15 -8.66 7.93
CA ARG A 15 -7.19 -7.65 7.48
C ARG A 15 -5.83 -8.30 7.69
N SER A 16 -5.37 -9.03 6.66
CA SER A 16 -3.98 -9.41 6.53
C SER A 16 -3.18 -8.14 6.78
N ARG A 17 -2.48 -8.11 7.91
CA ARG A 17 -1.54 -7.04 8.22
C ARG A 17 -0.42 -7.22 7.20
N ILE A 18 -0.56 -6.55 6.06
CA ILE A 18 0.55 -6.38 5.14
C ILE A 18 1.50 -5.49 5.90
N ASP A 19 2.53 -6.10 6.47
CA ASP A 19 3.61 -5.41 7.15
C ASP A 19 4.39 -4.65 6.06
N LEU A 20 3.87 -3.48 5.65
CA LEU A 20 4.53 -2.52 4.77
C LEU A 20 5.63 -1.79 5.57
N SER A 21 6.51 -2.58 6.18
CA SER A 21 7.77 -2.09 6.70
C SER A 21 8.54 -1.51 5.51
N PRO A 22 8.98 -0.24 5.57
CA PRO A 22 9.77 0.38 4.51
C PRO A 22 11.19 -0.19 4.57
N GLN A 23 11.35 -1.48 4.28
CA GLN A 23 12.65 -2.11 4.25
C GLN A 23 13.10 -2.23 2.80
N ALA A 24 13.67 -1.16 2.25
CA ALA A 24 14.58 -1.25 1.10
C ALA A 24 15.22 0.11 0.76
N CYS A 25 15.97 0.72 1.68
CA CYS A 25 16.84 1.84 1.32
C CYS A 25 18.18 1.37 0.69
N GLY A 26 18.52 0.07 0.81
CA GLY A 26 19.81 -0.48 0.32
C GLY A 26 19.76 -1.33 -0.95
N MET A 27 18.60 -1.89 -1.34
CA MET A 27 18.55 -2.83 -2.48
C MET A 27 18.66 -2.16 -3.85
N ASP A 28 18.26 -0.90 -3.97
CA ASP A 28 18.24 -0.23 -5.28
C ASP A 28 19.64 0.08 -5.80
N GLN A 29 20.63 0.20 -4.91
CA GLN A 29 22.02 0.40 -5.32
C GLN A 29 22.58 -0.83 -6.05
N GLY A 30 22.31 -2.03 -5.54
CA GLY A 30 22.73 -3.28 -6.20
C GLY A 30 22.07 -3.47 -7.58
N LEU A 31 20.82 -3.05 -7.76
CA LEU A 31 20.18 -3.08 -9.08
C LEU A 31 20.77 -2.02 -10.03
N LYS A 32 21.11 -0.82 -9.54
CA LYS A 32 21.78 0.21 -10.35
C LYS A 32 23.16 -0.25 -10.82
N ASP A 33 23.90 -0.92 -9.96
CA ASP A 33 25.21 -1.49 -10.28
C ASP A 33 25.04 -2.61 -11.34
N LEU A 34 23.99 -3.44 -11.23
CA LEU A 34 23.67 -4.48 -12.20
C LEU A 34 23.25 -3.93 -13.58
N ILE A 35 22.50 -2.83 -13.64
CA ILE A 35 22.13 -2.17 -14.91
C ILE A 35 23.38 -1.66 -15.65
N SER A 36 24.41 -1.27 -14.89
CA SER A 36 25.67 -0.76 -15.42
C SER A 36 26.55 -1.86 -16.01
N ASP A 37 26.25 -3.14 -15.75
CA ASP A 37 26.96 -4.28 -16.35
C ASP A 37 26.72 -4.34 -17.87
N ALA A 38 27.82 -4.33 -18.64
CA ALA A 38 27.79 -4.44 -20.10
C ALA A 38 27.36 -5.83 -20.59
N GLY A 39 27.46 -6.86 -19.74
CA GLY A 39 27.03 -8.22 -20.04
C GLY A 39 25.51 -8.44 -19.98
N LEU A 40 24.75 -7.49 -19.41
CA LEU A 40 23.30 -7.64 -19.28
C LEU A 40 22.58 -7.30 -20.59
N PRO A 41 21.70 -8.19 -21.11
CA PRO A 41 20.90 -7.89 -22.27
C PRO A 41 20.03 -6.63 -22.08
N ALA A 42 19.84 -5.85 -23.15
CA ALA A 42 19.08 -4.59 -23.09
C ALA A 42 17.64 -4.76 -22.57
N TYR A 43 16.98 -5.87 -22.91
CA TYR A 43 15.62 -6.15 -22.41
C TYR A 43 15.60 -6.34 -20.88
N ALA A 44 16.66 -6.91 -20.31
CA ALA A 44 16.75 -7.13 -18.87
C ALA A 44 16.99 -5.81 -18.12
N LYS A 45 17.81 -4.92 -18.69
CA LYS A 45 17.99 -3.55 -18.16
C LYS A 45 16.67 -2.79 -18.12
N LEU A 46 15.91 -2.81 -19.22
CA LEU A 46 14.59 -2.18 -19.30
C LEU A 46 13.61 -2.76 -18.28
N LEU A 47 13.60 -4.09 -18.11
CA LEU A 47 12.74 -4.75 -17.11
C LEU A 47 13.09 -4.28 -15.69
N ILE A 48 14.38 -4.19 -15.37
CA ILE A 48 14.85 -3.72 -14.07
C ILE A 48 14.41 -2.27 -13.81
N GLU A 49 14.62 -1.37 -14.77
CA GLU A 49 14.20 0.02 -14.67
C GLU A 49 12.68 0.14 -14.44
N LEU A 50 11.89 -0.59 -15.23
CA LEU A 50 10.43 -0.62 -15.07
C LEU A 50 10.02 -1.10 -13.68
N LEU A 51 10.64 -2.17 -13.17
CA LEU A 51 10.34 -2.69 -11.84
C LEU A 51 10.74 -1.72 -10.73
N MET A 52 11.85 -1.00 -10.89
CA MET A 52 12.26 0.04 -9.94
C MET A 52 11.27 1.20 -9.90
N ASP A 53 10.79 1.66 -11.06
CA ASP A 53 9.79 2.71 -11.14
C ASP A 53 8.45 2.26 -10.54
N MET A 54 8.00 1.04 -10.84
CA MET A 54 6.81 0.45 -10.23
C MET A 54 6.92 0.39 -8.70
N LYS A 55 8.07 -0.05 -8.17
CA LYS A 55 8.33 -0.08 -6.71
C LYS A 55 8.22 1.31 -6.10
N ARG A 56 8.76 2.34 -6.76
CA ARG A 56 8.65 3.74 -6.30
C ARG A 56 7.19 4.16 -6.26
N ASN A 57 6.45 3.95 -7.34
CA ASN A 57 5.03 4.28 -7.42
C ASN A 57 4.20 3.57 -6.33
N PHE A 58 4.48 2.29 -6.04
CA PHE A 58 3.82 1.58 -4.94
C PHE A 58 4.15 2.16 -3.58
N THR A 59 5.39 2.60 -3.37
CA THR A 59 5.82 3.22 -2.12
C THR A 59 5.11 4.55 -1.92
N ASP A 60 5.07 5.40 -2.95
CA ASP A 60 4.39 6.69 -2.92
C ASP A 60 2.88 6.52 -2.68
N LEU A 61 2.24 5.57 -3.37
CA LEU A 61 0.85 5.23 -3.15
C LEU A 61 0.59 4.74 -1.71
N ALA A 62 1.48 3.92 -1.15
CA ALA A 62 1.37 3.45 0.23
C ALA A 62 1.47 4.61 1.24
N VAL A 63 2.31 5.62 0.98
CA VAL A 63 2.41 6.84 1.79
C VAL A 63 1.10 7.62 1.72
N GLN A 64 0.59 7.90 0.51
CA GLN A 64 -0.68 8.61 0.32
C GLN A 64 -1.85 7.88 1.00
N CYS A 65 -1.92 6.56 0.91
CA CYS A 65 -2.94 5.78 1.61
C CYS A 65 -2.84 5.93 3.14
N LYS A 66 -1.63 5.98 3.71
CA LYS A 66 -1.43 6.21 5.15
C LYS A 66 -1.91 7.60 5.57
N GLU A 67 -1.62 8.62 4.78
CA GLU A 67 -2.08 10.00 5.02
C GLU A 67 -3.60 10.10 5.00
N ILE A 68 -4.24 9.57 3.95
CA ILE A 68 -5.71 9.55 3.82
C ILE A 68 -6.35 8.80 5.00
N MET A 69 -5.77 7.68 5.44
CA MET A 69 -6.29 6.96 6.61
C MET A 69 -6.16 7.76 7.90
N ALA A 70 -5.06 8.50 8.08
CA ALA A 70 -4.82 9.34 9.25
C ALA A 70 -5.81 10.52 9.27
N GLU A 71 -6.01 11.19 8.13
CA GLU A 71 -7.00 12.26 8.00
C GLU A 71 -8.43 11.75 8.26
N ASN A 72 -8.82 10.64 7.66
CA ASN A 72 -10.13 10.03 7.92
C ASN A 72 -10.33 9.65 9.39
N LYS A 73 -9.26 9.27 10.09
CA LYS A 73 -9.34 9.00 11.54
C LYS A 73 -9.61 10.30 12.30
N ALA A 74 -8.87 11.37 12.02
CA ALA A 74 -9.07 12.67 12.64
C ALA A 74 -10.49 13.22 12.40
N LEU A 75 -10.96 13.18 11.16
CA LEU A 75 -12.31 13.62 10.79
C LEU A 75 -13.41 12.80 11.50
N LYS A 76 -13.19 11.51 11.72
CA LYS A 76 -14.14 10.68 12.49
C LYS A 76 -14.19 11.07 13.96
N GLU A 77 -13.04 11.34 14.57
CA GLU A 77 -12.96 11.79 15.97
C GLU A 77 -13.66 13.14 16.14
N GLU A 78 -13.43 14.08 15.22
CA GLU A 78 -14.11 15.39 15.18
C GLU A 78 -15.63 15.24 15.03
N ASN A 79 -16.09 14.43 14.07
CA ASN A 79 -17.52 14.18 13.86
C ASN A 79 -18.21 13.56 15.08
N VAL A 80 -17.52 12.69 15.81
CA VAL A 80 -18.04 12.12 17.07
C VAL A 80 -18.15 13.21 18.14
N SER A 81 -17.15 14.08 18.27
CA SER A 81 -17.18 15.19 19.21
C SER A 81 -18.33 16.17 18.93
N LEU A 82 -18.55 16.52 17.66
CA LEU A 82 -19.60 17.45 17.24
C LEU A 82 -21.01 16.88 17.43
N LYS A 83 -21.20 15.57 17.23
CA LYS A 83 -22.52 14.91 17.43
C LYS A 83 -22.84 14.59 18.88
N GLY A 84 -21.84 14.57 19.75
CA GLY A 84 -22.00 14.40 21.19
C GLY A 84 -22.26 15.69 21.96
N SER A 85 -22.24 16.85 21.27
CA SER A 85 -22.56 18.17 21.79
C SER A 85 -23.98 18.57 21.39
#